data_AF-A0A931XYD0-F1
#
_entry.id   AF-A0A931XYD0-F1
#
_cell.length_a   1.000
_cell.length_b   1.000
_cell.length_c   1.000
_cell.angle_alpha   90.00
_cell.angle_beta   90.00
_cell.angle_gamma   90.00
#
_symmetry.space_group_name_H-M   'P 1'
#
loop_
_entity.id
_entity.type
_entity.pdbx_description
1 polymer ?
#
loop_
_entity_poly.entity_id
_entity_poly.type
_entity_poly.pdbx_seq_one_letter_code
_entity_poly.pdbx_strand_id
1 'polypeptide(L)'
;IRTARAKGLWEKVVLTRHALKNALLPVITVIGLEFAFLIGGLVVTEQVFNLNGIGMLFVESITRRDYTMTQALVLLVSFVFIAVNFVVDLLYGWLDPRIRYQ
;
A
#
# COMPACT_ATOMS: atom_id res chain seq x y z
N ILE A 1 -16.03 -9.26 19.03
CA ILE A 1 -17.20 -8.34 19.18
C ILE A 1 -18.23 -8.86 20.20
N ARG A 2 -18.78 -10.09 20.05
CA ARG A 2 -19.79 -10.66 20.98
C ARG A 2 -19.38 -10.67 22.46
N THR A 3 -18.12 -11.00 22.77
CA THR A 3 -17.57 -11.01 24.13
C THR A 3 -17.43 -9.63 24.78
N ALA A 4 -17.20 -8.57 24.01
CA ALA A 4 -17.09 -7.21 24.56
C ALA A 4 -18.47 -6.59 24.82
N ARG A 5 -19.45 -6.93 23.97
CA ARG A 5 -20.85 -6.55 24.20
C ARG A 5 -21.43 -7.26 25.43
N ALA A 6 -21.06 -8.53 25.67
CA ALA A 6 -21.44 -9.27 26.88
C ALA A 6 -20.79 -8.73 28.18
N LYS A 7 -19.70 -7.96 28.08
CA LYS A 7 -19.03 -7.28 29.22
C LYS A 7 -19.60 -5.89 29.53
N GLY A 8 -20.67 -5.45 28.85
CA GLY A 8 -21.29 -4.14 29.09
C GLY A 8 -20.47 -2.93 28.59
N LEU A 9 -19.48 -3.15 27.73
CA LEU A 9 -18.68 -2.06 27.17
C LEU A 9 -19.54 -1.20 26.22
N TRP A 10 -19.35 0.13 26.34
CA TRP A 10 -20.01 1.11 25.50
C TRP A 10 -19.72 0.86 24.02
N GLU A 11 -20.74 1.02 23.17
CA GLU A 11 -20.70 0.59 21.78
C GLU A 11 -19.59 1.31 20.96
N LYS A 12 -19.30 2.59 21.30
CA LYS A 12 -18.15 3.33 20.78
C LYS A 12 -16.82 2.64 21.05
N VAL A 13 -16.61 2.06 22.24
CA VAL A 13 -15.38 1.36 22.62
C VAL A 13 -15.26 0.02 21.90
N VAL A 14 -16.38 -0.68 21.71
CA VAL A 14 -16.42 -1.93 20.92
C VAL A 14 -16.07 -1.65 19.45
N LEU A 15 -16.61 -0.58 18.87
CA LEU A 15 -16.31 -0.16 17.50
C LEU A 15 -14.85 0.27 17.33
N THR A 16 -14.38 1.25 18.11
CA THR A 16 -13.01 1.79 17.96
C THR A 16 -11.92 0.81 18.38
N ARG A 17 -12.09 0.08 19.48
CA ARG A 17 -11.02 -0.74 20.05
C ARG A 17 -11.01 -2.18 19.57
N HIS A 18 -12.13 -2.72 19.08
CA HIS A 18 -12.23 -4.14 18.70
C HIS A 18 -12.67 -4.37 17.26
N ALA A 19 -13.61 -3.60 16.72
CA ALA A 19 -14.02 -3.75 15.33
C ALA A 19 -13.01 -3.09 14.38
N LEU A 20 -12.59 -1.85 14.67
CA LEU A 20 -11.68 -1.07 13.83
C LEU A 20 -10.29 -1.70 13.70
N LYS A 21 -9.68 -2.18 14.79
CA LYS A 21 -8.38 -2.89 14.70
C LYS A 21 -8.44 -4.14 13.84
N ASN A 22 -9.48 -4.96 13.98
CA ASN A 22 -9.63 -6.18 13.17
C ASN A 22 -10.03 -5.89 11.73
N ALA A 23 -10.79 -4.81 11.48
CA ALA A 23 -11.22 -4.44 10.13
C ALA A 23 -10.12 -3.72 9.35
N LEU A 24 -9.21 -3.00 10.02
CA LEU A 24 -8.09 -2.32 9.37
C LEU A 24 -7.03 -3.30 8.84
N LEU A 25 -6.95 -4.51 9.39
CA LEU A 25 -6.01 -5.52 8.93
C LEU A 25 -6.17 -5.86 7.43
N PRO A 26 -7.35 -6.29 6.94
CA PRO A 26 -7.56 -6.55 5.52
C PRO A 26 -7.59 -5.27 4.67
N VAL A 27 -8.05 -4.14 5.22
CA VAL A 27 -8.12 -2.87 4.47
C VAL A 27 -6.74 -2.40 4.03
N ILE A 28 -5.76 -2.44 4.93
CA ILE A 28 -4.40 -2.00 4.60
C ILE A 28 -3.76 -2.92 3.53
N THR A 29 -4.01 -4.23 3.57
CA THR A 29 -3.53 -5.17 2.54
C THR A 29 -4.14 -4.87 1.17
N VAL A 30 -5.46 -4.61 1.14
CA VAL A 30 -6.16 -4.25 -0.10
C VAL A 30 -5.63 -2.93 -0.66
N ILE A 31 -5.42 -1.92 0.18
CA ILE A 31 -4.84 -0.64 -0.27
C ILE A 31 -3.44 -0.84 -0.88
N GLY A 32 -2.61 -1.70 -0.29
CA GLY A 32 -1.29 -2.03 -0.85
C GLY A 32 -1.38 -2.70 -2.23
N LEU A 33 -2.34 -3.62 -2.40
CA LEU A 33 -2.59 -4.28 -3.69
C LEU A 33 -3.08 -3.29 -4.76
N GLU A 34 -4.03 -2.43 -4.39
CA GLU A 34 -4.58 -1.39 -5.27
C GLU A 34 -3.50 -0.39 -5.69
N PHE A 35 -2.59 -0.02 -4.78
CA PHE A 35 -1.47 0.86 -5.10
C PHE A 35 -0.55 0.24 -6.17
N ALA A 36 -0.24 -1.06 -6.08
CA ALA A 36 0.53 -1.76 -7.10
C ALA A 36 -0.21 -1.78 -8.46
N PHE A 37 -1.53 -2.01 -8.43
CA PHE A 37 -2.36 -1.97 -9.63
C PHE A 37 -2.39 -0.58 -10.27
N LEU A 38 -2.50 0.47 -9.47
CA LEU A 38 -2.50 1.86 -9.94
C LEU A 38 -1.18 2.24 -10.62
N ILE A 39 -0.03 1.81 -10.11
CA ILE A 39 1.27 2.06 -10.75
C ILE A 39 1.31 1.43 -12.16
N GLY A 40 0.82 0.20 -12.32
CA GLY A 40 0.74 -0.46 -13.63
C GLY A 40 -0.23 0.24 -14.58
N GLY A 41 -1.40 0.64 -14.08
CA GLY A 41 -2.39 1.40 -14.85
C GLY A 41 -1.92 2.79 -15.27
N LEU A 42 -1.10 3.44 -14.44
CA LEU A 42 -0.58 4.79 -14.69
C LEU A 42 0.21 4.85 -16.01
N VAL A 43 1.03 3.84 -16.29
CA VAL A 43 1.82 3.73 -17.54
C VAL A 43 0.91 3.77 -18.77
N VAL A 44 -0.21 3.05 -18.72
CA VAL A 44 -1.16 3.00 -19.84
C VAL A 44 -1.86 4.35 -20.00
N THR A 45 -2.27 4.98 -18.89
CA THR A 45 -2.92 6.29 -18.94
C THR A 45 -1.98 7.38 -19.45
N GLU A 46 -0.70 7.37 -19.05
CA GLU A 46 0.29 8.33 -19.53
C GLU A 46 0.53 8.19 -21.03
N GLN A 47 0.61 6.95 -21.54
CA GLN A 47 0.79 6.70 -22.97
C GLN A 47 -0.43 7.12 -23.80
N VAL A 48 -1.65 6.81 -23.36
CA VAL A 48 -2.87 7.14 -24.11
C VAL A 48 -3.09 8.64 -24.19
N PHE A 49 -2.83 9.37 -23.10
CA PHE A 49 -3.03 10.82 -23.03
C PHE A 49 -1.77 11.63 -23.38
N ASN A 50 -0.67 10.98 -23.77
CA ASN A 50 0.62 11.59 -24.10
C ASN A 50 1.12 12.55 -23.00
N LEU A 51 0.98 12.11 -21.74
CA LEU A 51 1.45 12.84 -20.57
C LEU A 51 2.93 12.50 -20.32
N ASN A 52 3.75 13.52 -20.09
CA ASN A 52 5.16 13.36 -19.77
C ASN A 52 5.34 12.90 -18.31
N GLY A 53 5.23 11.59 -18.09
CA GLY A 53 5.39 10.96 -16.79
C GLY A 53 6.46 9.88 -16.74
N ILE A 54 6.66 9.31 -15.54
CA ILE A 54 7.71 8.32 -15.27
C ILE A 54 7.39 6.98 -15.96
N GLY A 55 6.11 6.64 -16.10
CA GLY A 55 5.67 5.43 -16.80
C GLY A 55 5.93 5.48 -18.30
N MET A 56 5.63 6.62 -18.93
CA MET A 56 5.98 6.88 -20.33
C MET A 56 7.50 6.76 -20.55
N LEU A 57 8.30 7.40 -19.68
CA LEU A 57 9.77 7.32 -19.72
C LEU A 57 10.29 5.88 -19.55
N PHE A 58 9.64 5.07 -18.73
CA PHE A 58 9.99 3.66 -18.54
C PHE A 58 9.82 2.86 -19.84
N VAL A 59 8.69 3.03 -20.52
CA VAL A 59 8.40 2.36 -21.79
C VAL A 59 9.38 2.81 -22.87
N GLU A 60 9.63 4.11 -22.98
CA GLU A 60 10.58 4.68 -23.95
C GLU A 60 12.00 4.15 -23.72
N SER A 61 12.44 4.04 -22.47
CA SER A 61 13.76 3.50 -22.11
C SER A 61 13.92 2.05 -22.52
N ILE A 62 12.87 1.23 -22.35
CA ILE A 62 12.84 -0.16 -22.81
C ILE A 62 12.90 -0.23 -24.34
N THR A 63 12.09 0.58 -25.04
CA THR A 63 12.07 0.61 -26.51
C THR A 63 13.41 1.03 -27.08
N ARG A 64 14.10 1.99 -26.45
CA ARG A 64 15.44 2.46 -26.83
C ARG A 64 16.57 1.55 -26.38
N ARG A 65 16.27 0.47 -25.65
CA ARG A 65 17.25 -0.44 -25.01
C ARG A 65 18.25 0.32 -24.13
N ASP A 66 17.79 1.39 -23.50
CA ASP A 66 18.57 2.12 -22.50
C ASP A 66 18.48 1.38 -21.17
N TYR A 67 19.38 0.42 -20.99
CA TYR A 67 19.43 -0.42 -19.80
C TYR A 67 19.78 0.39 -18.55
N THR A 68 20.59 1.45 -18.67
CA THR A 68 20.96 2.31 -17.54
C THR A 68 19.77 3.08 -17.02
N MET A 69 19.00 3.71 -17.92
CA MET A 69 17.78 4.44 -17.54
C MET A 69 16.72 3.49 -17.00
N THR A 70 16.51 2.35 -17.67
CA THR A 70 15.55 1.33 -17.21
C THR A 70 15.89 0.85 -15.80
N GLN A 71 17.17 0.54 -15.53
CA GLN A 71 17.62 0.11 -14.20
C GLN A 71 17.42 1.19 -13.13
N ALA A 72 17.72 2.45 -13.44
CA ALA A 72 17.51 3.56 -12.51
C ALA A 72 16.02 3.71 -12.14
N LEU A 73 15.13 3.61 -13.12
CA LEU A 73 13.69 3.68 -12.91
C LEU A 73 13.16 2.48 -12.11
N VAL A 74 13.64 1.25 -12.39
CA VAL A 74 13.28 0.06 -11.61
C VAL A 74 13.70 0.22 -10.14
N LEU A 75 14.91 0.72 -9.89
CA LEU A 75 15.40 0.96 -8.53
C LEU A 75 14.56 2.02 -7.80
N LEU A 76 14.22 3.11 -8.48
CA LEU A 76 13.36 4.16 -7.92
C LEU A 76 11.98 3.61 -7.52
N VAL A 77 11.32 2.89 -8.42
CA VAL A 77 9.99 2.32 -8.16
C VAL A 77 10.06 1.27 -7.04
N SER A 78 11.08 0.42 -7.04
CA SER A 78 11.28 -0.59 -5.99
C SER A 78 11.52 0.05 -4.63
N PHE A 79 12.31 1.13 -4.56
CA PHE A 79 12.54 1.88 -3.33
C PHE A 79 11.25 2.49 -2.78
N VAL A 80 10.45 3.15 -3.63
CA VAL A 80 9.15 3.70 -3.24
C VAL A 80 8.21 2.58 -2.76
N PHE A 81 8.18 1.45 -3.47
CA PHE A 81 7.35 0.31 -3.08
C PHE A 81 7.73 -0.25 -1.72
N ILE A 82 9.03 -0.44 -1.45
CA ILE A 82 9.53 -0.88 -0.15
C ILE A 82 9.20 0.16 0.93
N ALA A 83 9.37 1.46 0.65
CA ALA A 83 9.05 2.52 1.61
C ALA A 83 7.55 2.53 1.96
N VAL A 84 6.66 2.35 0.98
CA VAL A 84 5.21 2.25 1.21
C VAL A 84 4.87 1.02 2.04
N ASN A 85 5.43 -0.14 1.70
CA ASN A 85 5.23 -1.37 2.49
C ASN A 85 5.76 -1.20 3.92
N PHE A 86 6.90 -0.56 4.10
CA PHE A 86 7.45 -0.28 5.43
C PHE A 86 6.54 0.65 6.26
N VAL A 87 5.97 1.70 5.64
CA VAL A 87 4.98 2.56 6.31
C VAL A 87 3.73 1.76 6.67
N VAL A 88 3.27 0.91 5.76
CA VAL A 88 2.14 0.00 5.98
C VAL A 88 2.41 -0.92 7.17
N ASP A 89 3.57 -1.57 7.23
CA ASP A 89 3.99 -2.44 8.32
C ASP A 89 4.10 -1.69 9.66
N LEU A 90 4.61 -0.45 9.62
CA LEU A 90 4.66 0.41 10.81
C LEU A 90 3.25 0.78 11.30
N LEU A 91 2.33 1.09 10.38
CA LEU A 91 0.94 1.33 10.70
C LEU A 91 0.31 0.08 11.31
N TYR A 92 0.57 -1.11 10.75
CA TYR A 92 0.16 -2.39 11.34
C TYR A 92 0.68 -2.57 12.76
N GLY A 93 1.97 -2.34 12.99
CA GLY A 93 2.59 -2.46 14.32
C GLY A 93 2.07 -1.46 15.34
N TRP A 94 1.69 -0.26 14.92
CA TRP A 94 1.04 0.73 15.78
C TRP A 94 -0.42 0.37 16.07
N LEU A 95 -1.12 -0.15 15.05
CA LEU A 95 -2.52 -0.49 15.17
C LEU A 95 -2.76 -1.79 15.92
N ASP A 96 -1.89 -2.79 15.84
CA ASP A 96 -2.07 -4.07 16.53
C ASP A 96 -1.16 -4.18 17.78
N PRO A 97 -1.70 -4.08 19.00
CA PRO A 97 -0.90 -4.19 20.22
C PRO A 97 -0.68 -5.66 20.62
N ARG A 98 -1.15 -6.65 19.83
CA ARG A 98 -0.96 -8.08 20.10
C ARG A 98 0.44 -8.60 19.74
N ILE A 99 1.23 -7.84 18.97
CA ILE A 99 2.63 -8.16 18.66
C ILE A 99 3.53 -8.00 19.90
N ARG A 100 3.00 -7.44 21.01
CA ARG A 100 3.74 -7.13 22.25
C ARG A 100 3.72 -8.25 23.31
N TYR A 101 3.30 -9.47 22.98
CA TYR A 101 3.37 -10.61 23.91
C TYR A 101 4.16 -11.78 23.30
N GLN A 102 5.49 -11.67 23.37
CA GLN A 102 6.31 -12.69 24.01
C GLN A 102 7.18 -11.99 25.06
#